data_AF-A0A957T328-F1
#
_entry.id   AF-A0A957T328-F1
#
_cell.length_a   1.000
_cell.length_b   1.000
_cell.length_c   1.000
_cell.angle_alpha   90.00
_cell.angle_beta   90.00
_cell.angle_gamma   90.00
#
_symmetry.space_group_name_H-M   'P 1'
#
loop_
_entity.id
_entity.type
_entity.pdbx_description
1 polymer ?
#
loop_
_entity_poly.entity_id
_entity_poly.type
_entity_poly.pdbx_seq_one_letter_code
_entity_poly.pdbx_strand_id
1 'polypeptide(L)' 'QQGQPRPTMPMANQHSDFINPFEAIDLLQLAQHHHLRPFDIMLEAKAKDLALIRLRDQIAHYAPELTLLIT' A
#
# COMPACT_ATOMS: atom_id res chain seq x y z
N GLN A 1 -38.00 -11.30 -5.67
CA GLN A 1 -37.50 -10.30 -4.71
C GLN A 1 -36.03 -10.60 -4.49
N GLN A 2 -35.13 -9.84 -5.11
CA GLN A 2 -33.69 -10.05 -4.94
C GLN A 2 -33.27 -9.34 -3.65
N GLY A 3 -32.85 -10.10 -2.64
CA GLY A 3 -32.44 -9.55 -1.35
C GLY A 3 -31.21 -8.67 -1.53
N GLN A 4 -31.28 -7.44 -1.02
CA GLN A 4 -30.16 -6.51 -1.00
C GLN A 4 -28.94 -7.15 -0.30
N PRO A 5 -27.73 -7.06 -0.87
CA PRO A 5 -26.53 -7.61 -0.24
C PRO A 5 -26.36 -6.95 1.12
N ARG A 6 -26.39 -7.76 2.18
CA ARG A 6 -26.12 -7.27 3.54
C ARG A 6 -24.64 -6.88 3.61
N PRO A 7 -24.30 -5.69 4.12
CA PRO A 7 -22.90 -5.31 4.30
C PRO A 7 -22.24 -6.32 5.24
N THR A 8 -21.25 -7.05 4.74
CA THR A 8 -20.43 -7.96 5.54
C THR A 8 -19.19 -7.23 6.00
N MET A 9 -18.81 -7.39 7.27
CA MET A 9 -17.55 -6.85 7.76
C MET A 9 -16.38 -7.52 7.01
N PRO A 10 -15.35 -6.76 6.64
CA PRO A 10 -14.16 -7.33 6.03
C PRO A 10 -13.50 -8.31 7.01
N MET A 11 -13.10 -9.47 6.51
CA MET A 11 -12.32 -10.41 7.31
C MET A 11 -10.87 -9.93 7.40
N ALA A 12 -10.18 -10.26 8.50
CA ALA A 12 -8.80 -9.81 8.73
C ALA A 12 -7.81 -10.23 7.62
N ASN A 13 -8.09 -11.31 6.90
CA ASN A 13 -7.26 -11.83 5.80
C ASN A 13 -7.69 -11.33 4.41
N GLN A 14 -8.61 -10.38 4.31
CA GLN A 14 -9.02 -9.82 3.02
C GLN A 14 -8.12 -8.65 2.63
N HIS A 15 -7.58 -8.72 1.41
CA HIS A 15 -6.88 -7.59 0.81
C HIS A 15 -7.81 -6.39 0.65
N SER A 16 -7.30 -5.22 1.01
CA SER A 16 -7.91 -3.93 0.72
C SER A 16 -7.84 -3.60 -0.77
N ASP A 17 -8.65 -2.64 -1.21
CA ASP A 17 -8.57 -2.13 -2.58
C ASP A 17 -7.29 -1.34 -2.83
N PHE A 18 -6.84 -0.60 -1.81
CA PHE A 18 -5.64 0.24 -1.83
C PHE A 18 -4.74 -0.04 -0.62
N ILE A 19 -3.46 0.25 -0.76
CA ILE A 19 -2.48 0.15 0.31
C ILE A 19 -2.66 1.32 1.29
N ASN A 20 -2.51 1.07 2.59
CA ASN A 20 -2.44 2.13 3.58
C ASN A 20 -1.09 2.86 3.42
N PRO A 21 -1.07 4.16 3.09
CA PRO A 21 0.18 4.86 2.83
C PRO A 21 1.10 4.93 4.06
N PHE A 22 0.56 5.02 5.27
CA PHE A 22 1.39 5.18 6.48
C PHE A 22 2.13 3.89 6.82
N GLU A 23 1.46 2.73 6.72
CA GLU A 23 2.11 1.42 6.92
C GLU A 23 3.21 1.16 5.87
N ALA A 24 2.99 1.60 4.63
CA ALA A 24 3.99 1.50 3.57
C ALA A 24 5.20 2.43 3.84
N ILE A 25 4.95 3.66 4.30
CA ILE A 25 6.00 4.61 4.70
C ILE A 25 6.82 4.03 5.85
N ASP A 26 6.17 3.51 6.89
CA ASP A 26 6.84 2.90 8.04
C ASP A 26 7.73 1.72 7.62
N LEU A 27 7.24 0.86 6.71
CA LEU A 27 8.03 -0.24 6.14
C LEU A 27 9.29 0.27 5.42
N LEU A 28 9.15 1.29 4.57
CA LEU A 28 10.27 1.85 3.79
C LEU A 28 11.30 2.53 4.71
N GLN A 29 10.84 3.28 5.71
CA GLN A 29 11.71 3.90 6.71
C GLN A 29 12.47 2.84 7.50
N LEU A 30 11.81 1.75 7.90
CA LEU A 30 12.43 0.64 8.60
C LEU A 30 13.48 -0.06 7.73
N ALA A 31 13.18 -0.30 6.45
CA ALA A 31 14.12 -0.89 5.50
C ALA A 31 15.39 -0.03 5.33
N GLN A 32 15.23 1.30 5.23
CA GLN A 32 16.33 2.24 5.15
C GLN A 32 17.13 2.29 6.45
N HIS A 33 16.45 2.36 7.60
CA HIS A 33 17.07 2.36 8.93
C HIS A 33 17.96 1.12 9.14
N HIS A 34 17.48 -0.04 8.71
CA HIS A 34 18.24 -1.30 8.80
C HIS A 34 19.24 -1.52 7.66
N HIS A 35 19.43 -0.55 6.76
CA HIS A 35 20.36 -0.63 5.65
C HIS A 35 20.17 -1.90 4.81
N LEU A 36 18.91 -2.29 4.57
CA LEU A 36 18.61 -3.46 3.76
C LEU A 36 19.18 -3.25 2.34
N ARG A 37 19.70 -4.34 1.75
CA ARG A 37 20.07 -4.37 0.33
C ARG A 37 18.84 -4.05 -0.54
N PRO A 38 19.00 -3.57 -1.78
CA PRO A 38 17.87 -3.40 -2.70
C PRO A 38 17.05 -4.70 -2.85
N PHE A 39 15.73 -4.56 -2.82
CA PHE A 39 14.76 -5.64 -2.99
C PHE A 39 13.49 -5.13 -3.67
N ASP A 40 12.75 -6.05 -4.28
CA ASP A 40 11.46 -5.74 -4.91
C ASP A 40 10.30 -6.02 -3.93
N ILE A 41 9.27 -5.19 -3.97
CA ILE A 41 8.04 -5.35 -3.18
C ILE A 41 6.90 -5.76 -4.10
N MET A 42 6.27 -6.91 -3.83
CA MET A 42 5.01 -7.29 -4.45
C MET A 42 3.84 -6.66 -3.69
N LEU A 43 2.99 -5.89 -4.38
CA LEU A 43 1.80 -5.29 -3.76
C LEU A 43 0.56 -6.16 -3.98
N GLU A 44 -0.05 -6.63 -2.90
CA GLU A 44 -1.28 -7.41 -2.93
C GLU A 44 -2.50 -6.56 -2.58
N ALA A 45 -3.08 -5.93 -3.61
CA ALA A 45 -4.28 -5.09 -3.50
C ALA A 45 -5.26 -5.37 -4.65
N LYS A 46 -6.57 -5.27 -4.39
CA LYS A 46 -7.59 -5.58 -5.41
C LYS A 46 -7.55 -4.62 -6.60
N ALA A 47 -7.14 -3.37 -6.39
CA ALA A 47 -7.05 -2.37 -7.46
C ALA A 47 -5.79 -2.53 -8.34
N LYS A 48 -4.92 -3.52 -8.08
CA LYS A 48 -3.74 -3.86 -8.91
C LYS A 48 -2.86 -2.63 -9.15
N ASP A 49 -2.52 -2.33 -10.41
CA ASP A 49 -1.64 -1.24 -10.83
C ASP A 49 -2.14 0.14 -10.36
N LEU A 50 -3.47 0.32 -10.24
CA LEU A 50 -4.04 1.56 -9.71
C LEU A 50 -3.65 1.76 -8.24
N ALA A 51 -3.49 0.69 -7.46
CA ALA A 51 -3.00 0.78 -6.09
C ALA A 51 -1.54 1.26 -6.04
N LEU A 52 -0.70 0.84 -6.98
CA LEU A 52 0.70 1.28 -7.07
C LEU A 52 0.79 2.76 -7.44
N ILE A 53 0.08 3.21 -8.48
CA ILE A 53 0.09 4.62 -8.91
C ILE A 53 -0.35 5.53 -7.76
N ARG A 54 -1.47 5.19 -7.12
CA ARG A 54 -1.98 5.93 -5.97
C ARG A 54 -0.99 5.95 -4.81
N LEU A 55 -0.36 4.81 -4.50
CA LEU A 55 0.61 4.73 -3.40
C LEU A 55 1.83 5.62 -3.67
N ARG A 56 2.33 5.65 -4.91
CA ARG A 56 3.45 6.54 -5.30
C ARG A 56 3.09 8.01 -5.08
N ASP A 57 1.89 8.43 -5.52
CA ASP A 57 1.41 9.79 -5.30
C ASP A 57 1.28 10.13 -3.80
N GLN A 58 0.79 9.18 -3.01
CA GLN A 58 0.65 9.36 -1.57
C GLN A 58 2.00 9.42 -0.85
N ILE A 59 2.97 8.60 -1.22
CA ILE A 59 4.33 8.68 -0.67
C ILE A 59 4.97 10.02 -1.04
N ALA A 60 4.86 10.45 -2.30
CA ALA A 60 5.37 11.76 -2.72
C ALA A 60 4.75 12.93 -1.93
N HIS A 61 3.50 12.77 -1.46
CA HIS A 61 2.80 13.78 -0.67
C HIS A 61 3.16 13.73 0.84
N TYR A 62 3.15 12.54 1.45
CA TYR A 62 3.29 12.39 2.91
C TYR A 62 4.72 12.15 3.38
N ALA A 63 5.59 11.62 2.53
CA ALA A 63 6.99 11.29 2.82
C ALA A 63 7.88 11.57 1.59
N PRO A 64 7.97 12.85 1.16
CA PRO A 64 8.67 13.22 -0.07
C PRO A 64 10.13 12.75 -0.11
N GLU A 65 10.79 12.61 1.04
CA GLU A 65 12.14 12.08 1.18
C GLU A 65 12.30 10.63 0.70
N LEU A 66 11.22 9.83 0.70
CA LEU A 66 11.22 8.44 0.25
C LEU A 66 10.95 8.30 -1.25
N THR A 67 10.54 9.37 -1.94
CA THR A 67 10.13 9.32 -3.36
C THR A 67 11.24 8.79 -4.26
N LEU A 68 12.49 9.15 -3.99
CA LEU A 68 13.65 8.70 -4.78
C LEU A 68 13.95 7.20 -4.63
N LEU A 69 13.46 6.56 -3.54
CA LEU A 69 13.65 5.13 -3.32
C LEU A 69 12.69 4.28 -4.17
N ILE A 70 11.58 4.86 -4.62
CA ILE A 70 10.47 4.15 -5.28
C ILE A 70 10.28 4.56 -6.74
N THR A 71 11.20 5.36 -7.28
CA THR A 71 11.10 5.92 -8.64
C THR A 71 11.24 4.87 -9.72
#